data_AF-A0A0Q6BR92-F1
#
_entry.id   AF-A0A0Q6BR92-F1
#
_cell.length_a   1.000
_cell.length_b   1.000
_cell.length_c   1.000
_cell.angle_alpha   90.00
_cell.angle_beta   90.00
_cell.angle_gamma   90.00
#
_symmetry.space_group_name_H-M   'P 1'
#
loop_
_entity.id
_entity.type
_entity.pdbx_description
1 polymer ?
#
loop_
_entity_poly.entity_id
_entity_poly.type
_entity_poly.pdbx_seq_one_letter_code
_entity_poly.pdbx_strand_id
1 'polypeptide(L)'
;MHVSFEVAQEIIDKAVEKSKEIGVKMCIAVLDSGGNLKSFTRMDDAWVGSIDIAIKKAKTACYFAMPSGEIGKLSVPGSPLYGIEHSNDGLITFPGGLPIVDEEGMLIGAIGVSGDTVENDHLVAQAGVNVAGVCDVPKHPWRT
;
A
#
# COMPACT_ATOMS: atom_id res chain seq x y z
N MET A 1 -12.43 -12.13 -6.18
CA MET A 1 -11.38 -11.92 -7.18
C MET A 1 -10.14 -11.41 -6.45
N HIS A 2 -8.96 -11.84 -6.88
CA HIS A 2 -7.67 -11.38 -6.35
C HIS A 2 -6.91 -10.71 -7.49
N VAL A 3 -6.05 -9.76 -7.16
CA VAL A 3 -5.10 -9.20 -8.12
C VAL A 3 -4.31 -10.35 -8.78
N SER A 4 -4.28 -10.38 -10.12
CA SER A 4 -3.54 -11.42 -10.84
C SER A 4 -2.03 -11.16 -10.73
N PHE A 5 -1.22 -12.15 -11.14
CA PHE A 5 0.23 -11.96 -11.17
C PHE A 5 0.63 -10.87 -12.17
N GLU A 6 0.02 -10.89 -13.36
CA GLU A 6 0.28 -9.97 -14.46
C GLU A 6 -0.07 -8.53 -14.05
N VAL A 7 -1.23 -8.34 -13.44
CA VAL A 7 -1.66 -7.03 -12.93
C VAL A 7 -0.74 -6.55 -11.81
N ALA A 8 -0.35 -7.43 -10.88
CA ALA A 8 0.60 -7.05 -9.82
C ALA A 8 1.96 -6.62 -10.38
N GLN A 9 2.42 -7.23 -11.48
CA GLN A 9 3.66 -6.83 -12.15
C GLN A 9 3.51 -5.46 -12.83
N GLU A 10 2.40 -5.22 -13.52
CA GLU A 10 2.13 -3.93 -14.18
C GLU A 10 2.06 -2.77 -13.17
N ILE A 11 1.43 -3.01 -12.01
CA ILE A 11 1.40 -2.08 -10.87
C ILE A 11 2.83 -1.73 -10.41
N ILE A 12 3.69 -2.74 -10.26
CA ILE A 12 5.10 -2.52 -9.88
C ILE A 12 5.83 -1.72 -10.96
N ASP A 13 5.66 -2.06 -12.22
CA ASP A 13 6.35 -1.40 -13.32
C ASP A 13 6.00 0.10 -13.38
N LYS A 14 4.72 0.45 -13.16
CA LYS A 14 4.29 1.86 -13.06
C LYS A 14 4.78 2.58 -11.83
N ALA A 15 4.82 1.92 -10.68
CA ALA A 15 5.43 2.50 -9.48
C ALA A 15 6.95 2.73 -9.67
N VAL A 16 7.66 1.81 -10.35
CA VAL A 16 9.07 1.97 -10.69
C VAL A 16 9.28 3.10 -11.69
N GLU A 17 8.42 3.22 -12.71
CA GLU A 17 8.44 4.34 -13.67
C GLU A 17 8.29 5.67 -12.95
N LYS A 18 7.31 5.78 -12.04
CA LYS A 18 7.11 7.00 -11.25
C LYS A 18 8.30 7.30 -10.35
N SER A 19 8.88 6.27 -9.74
CA SER A 19 10.07 6.43 -8.89
C SER A 19 11.26 7.00 -9.69
N LYS A 20 11.47 6.52 -10.92
CA LYS A 20 12.50 7.04 -11.83
C LYS A 20 12.21 8.47 -12.25
N GLU A 21 10.95 8.80 -12.55
CA GLU A 21 10.51 10.14 -12.94
C GLU A 21 10.83 11.19 -11.87
N ILE A 22 10.58 10.87 -10.59
CA ILE A 22 10.79 11.80 -9.47
C ILE A 22 12.16 11.64 -8.78
N GLY A 23 13.04 10.78 -9.30
CA GLY A 23 14.42 10.65 -8.84
C GLY A 23 14.60 9.92 -7.51
N VAL A 24 13.69 9.02 -7.13
CA VAL A 24 13.71 8.29 -5.84
C VAL A 24 13.94 6.78 -6.04
N LYS A 25 14.34 6.09 -4.96
CA LYS A 25 14.63 4.65 -4.96
C LYS A 25 13.73 3.94 -3.96
N MET A 26 12.87 3.05 -4.44
CA MET A 26 11.78 2.48 -3.65
C MET A 26 11.86 0.95 -3.50
N CYS A 27 11.38 0.45 -2.37
CA CYS A 27 10.83 -0.89 -2.24
C CYS A 27 9.33 -0.81 -2.49
N ILE A 28 8.80 -1.72 -3.33
CA ILE A 28 7.40 -1.74 -3.75
C ILE A 28 6.88 -3.17 -3.54
N ALA A 29 5.80 -3.30 -2.77
CA ALA A 29 5.14 -4.57 -2.47
C ALA A 29 3.69 -4.53 -2.94
N VAL A 30 3.23 -5.61 -3.57
CA VAL A 30 1.81 -5.84 -3.89
C VAL A 30 1.36 -7.11 -3.17
N LEU A 31 0.24 -7.05 -2.46
CA LEU A 31 -0.42 -8.19 -1.82
C LEU A 31 -1.77 -8.49 -2.46
N ASP A 32 -2.20 -9.75 -2.38
CA ASP A 32 -3.57 -10.13 -2.68
C ASP A 32 -4.54 -9.69 -1.56
N SER A 33 -5.86 -9.82 -1.79
CA SER A 33 -6.87 -9.43 -0.80
C SER A 33 -6.92 -10.30 0.46
N GLY A 34 -6.13 -11.39 0.55
CA GLY A 34 -5.86 -12.11 1.79
C GLY A 34 -4.69 -11.53 2.58
N GLY A 35 -4.00 -10.53 2.04
CA GLY A 35 -2.79 -9.95 2.61
C GLY A 35 -1.57 -10.87 2.49
N ASN A 36 -1.50 -11.69 1.43
CA ASN A 36 -0.31 -12.47 1.10
C ASN A 36 0.49 -11.78 -0.02
N LEU A 37 1.83 -11.86 0.06
CA LEU A 37 2.71 -11.22 -0.91
C LEU A 37 2.51 -11.82 -2.31
N LYS A 38 2.16 -10.96 -3.27
CA LYS A 38 1.91 -11.33 -4.66
C LYS A 38 3.07 -10.98 -5.58
N SER A 39 3.63 -9.79 -5.42
CA SER A 39 4.82 -9.34 -6.13
C SER A 39 5.61 -8.34 -5.29
N PHE A 40 6.92 -8.29 -5.49
CA PHE A 40 7.81 -7.39 -4.76
C PHE A 40 8.99 -6.99 -5.63
N THR A 41 9.38 -5.73 -5.57
CA THR A 41 10.64 -5.26 -6.13
C THR A 41 11.34 -4.32 -5.17
N ARG A 42 12.67 -4.42 -5.15
CA ARG A 42 13.55 -3.46 -4.51
C ARG A 42 14.39 -2.82 -5.60
N MET A 43 14.24 -1.52 -5.81
CA MET A 43 15.11 -0.79 -6.72
C MET A 43 16.55 -0.79 -6.19
N ASP A 44 17.51 -0.72 -7.11
CA ASP A 44 18.91 -0.56 -6.76
C ASP A 44 19.09 0.65 -5.82
N ASP A 45 19.92 0.45 -4.81
CA ASP A 45 20.24 1.43 -3.75
C ASP A 45 19.08 1.87 -2.86
N ALA A 46 17.86 1.32 -3.03
CA ALA A 46 16.78 1.55 -2.08
C ALA A 46 17.16 1.03 -0.69
N TRP A 47 16.71 1.73 0.36
CA TRP A 47 17.07 1.41 1.74
C TRP A 47 16.68 -0.01 2.14
N VAL A 48 17.56 -0.69 2.87
CA VAL A 48 17.31 -2.06 3.35
C VAL A 48 16.08 -2.12 4.26
N GLY A 49 15.91 -1.13 5.14
CA GLY A 49 14.75 -1.05 6.05
C GLY A 49 13.41 -0.89 5.32
N SER A 50 13.41 -0.36 4.10
CA SER A 50 12.19 -0.15 3.31
C SER A 50 11.56 -1.44 2.80
N ILE A 51 12.30 -2.57 2.81
CA ILE A 51 11.76 -3.88 2.42
C ILE A 51 10.57 -4.25 3.32
N ASP A 52 10.79 -4.27 4.63
CA ASP A 52 9.76 -4.63 5.62
C ASP A 52 8.65 -3.57 5.67
N ILE A 53 9.02 -2.28 5.62
CA ILE A 53 8.06 -1.18 5.67
C ILE A 53 7.09 -1.22 4.48
N ALA A 54 7.58 -1.45 3.26
CA ALA A 54 6.74 -1.53 2.07
C ALA A 54 5.71 -2.67 2.19
N ILE A 55 6.14 -3.85 2.63
CA ILE A 55 5.26 -5.01 2.86
C ILE A 55 4.23 -4.69 3.95
N LYS A 56 4.64 -4.09 5.07
CA LYS A 56 3.74 -3.75 6.17
C LYS A 56 2.74 -2.65 5.82
N LYS A 57 3.13 -1.65 5.03
CA LYS A 57 2.21 -0.63 4.52
C LYS A 57 1.12 -1.24 3.66
N ALA A 58 1.51 -2.11 2.73
CA ALA A 58 0.57 -2.82 1.87
C ALA A 58 -0.35 -3.76 2.68
N LYS A 59 0.21 -4.52 3.64
CA LYS A 59 -0.56 -5.35 4.58
C LYS A 59 -1.58 -4.53 5.36
N THR A 60 -1.15 -3.38 5.89
CA THR A 60 -2.01 -2.45 6.63
C THR A 60 -3.16 -1.97 5.74
N ALA A 61 -2.86 -1.54 4.51
CA ALA A 61 -3.88 -1.08 3.59
C ALA A 61 -4.86 -2.18 3.16
N CYS A 62 -4.39 -3.41 3.01
CA CYS A 62 -5.22 -4.56 2.70
C CYS A 62 -6.16 -4.93 3.87
N TYR A 63 -5.64 -5.00 5.09
CA TYR A 63 -6.39 -5.49 6.26
C TYR A 63 -7.54 -4.58 6.67
N PHE A 64 -7.37 -3.27 6.49
CA PHE A 64 -8.40 -2.29 6.84
C PHE A 64 -9.10 -1.69 5.62
N ALA A 65 -8.73 -2.14 4.41
CA ALA A 65 -9.22 -1.58 3.16
C ALA A 65 -9.17 -0.04 3.15
N MET A 66 -8.05 0.52 3.60
CA MET A 66 -7.91 1.94 3.87
C MET A 66 -6.46 2.36 3.61
N PRO A 67 -6.20 3.55 3.04
CA PRO A 67 -4.83 4.07 2.94
C PRO A 67 -4.13 4.08 4.32
N SER A 68 -2.88 3.62 4.38
CA SER A 68 -2.16 3.47 5.64
C SER A 68 -2.09 4.76 6.46
N GLY A 69 -1.94 5.91 5.77
CA GLY A 69 -1.91 7.23 6.39
C GLY A 69 -3.24 7.68 7.01
N GLU A 70 -4.40 7.19 6.53
CA GLU A 70 -5.69 7.50 7.15
C GLU A 70 -5.85 6.79 8.49
N ILE A 71 -5.30 5.57 8.62
CA ILE A 71 -5.27 4.84 9.90
C ILE A 71 -4.40 5.60 10.91
N GLY A 72 -3.27 6.17 10.47
CA GLY A 72 -2.39 6.98 11.32
C GLY A 72 -3.08 8.17 11.98
N LYS A 73 -4.00 8.83 11.26
CA LYS A 73 -4.79 9.95 11.83
C LYS A 73 -5.68 9.49 13.00
N LEU A 74 -6.06 8.21 13.02
CA LEU A 74 -6.91 7.58 14.03
C LEU A 74 -6.11 6.90 15.15
N SER A 75 -4.79 6.74 15.01
CA SER A 75 -3.93 6.01 15.95
C SER A 75 -2.94 6.88 16.73
N VAL A 76 -3.07 8.20 16.68
CA VAL A 76 -2.31 9.12 17.55
C VAL A 76 -2.75 9.02 19.02
N PRO A 77 -1.93 9.44 20.01
CA PRO A 77 -2.30 9.43 21.43
C PRO A 77 -3.65 10.09 21.69
N GLY A 78 -4.55 9.37 22.35
CA GLY A 78 -5.91 9.84 22.66
C GLY A 78 -6.96 9.60 21.57
N SER A 79 -6.57 9.12 20.39
CA SER A 79 -7.51 8.73 19.33
C SER A 79 -8.01 7.28 19.49
N PRO A 80 -9.15 6.92 18.85
CA PRO A 80 -9.82 5.63 19.07
C PRO A 80 -8.98 4.38 18.75
N LEU A 81 -8.00 4.48 17.85
CA LEU A 81 -7.15 3.37 17.42
C LEU A 81 -5.72 3.48 17.96
N TYR A 82 -5.49 4.25 19.02
CA TYR A 82 -4.16 4.40 19.61
C TYR A 82 -3.54 3.04 19.96
N GLY A 83 -2.37 2.75 19.39
CA GLY A 83 -1.62 1.51 19.61
C GLY A 83 -1.97 0.35 18.68
N ILE A 84 -2.86 0.55 17.69
CA ILE A 84 -3.24 -0.48 16.69
C ILE A 84 -2.02 -1.08 15.97
N GLU A 85 -0.92 -0.34 15.89
CA GLU A 85 0.35 -0.75 15.30
C GLU A 85 0.93 -2.02 15.92
N HIS A 86 0.58 -2.36 17.17
CA HIS A 86 1.03 -3.58 17.85
C HIS A 86 0.31 -4.84 17.37
N SER A 87 -0.83 -4.70 16.69
CA SER A 87 -1.58 -5.84 16.15
C SER A 87 -0.91 -6.43 14.90
N ASN A 88 -1.37 -7.61 14.48
CA ASN A 88 -1.04 -8.19 13.17
C ASN A 88 0.48 -8.28 12.90
N ASP A 89 1.27 -8.61 13.91
CA ASP A 89 2.74 -8.65 13.85
C ASP A 89 3.37 -7.34 13.38
N GLY A 90 2.76 -6.20 13.74
CA GLY A 90 3.26 -4.87 13.42
C GLY A 90 2.65 -4.31 12.12
N LEU A 91 1.95 -3.20 12.26
CA LEU A 91 1.42 -2.38 11.16
C LEU A 91 2.27 -1.13 10.94
N ILE A 92 2.13 -0.52 9.76
CA ILE A 92 2.69 0.80 9.45
C ILE A 92 1.55 1.74 9.08
N THR A 93 1.38 2.80 9.87
CA THR A 93 0.23 3.71 9.82
C THR A 93 0.58 5.10 9.28
N PHE A 94 1.74 5.26 8.62
CA PHE A 94 2.07 6.46 7.86
C PHE A 94 1.93 6.23 6.34
N PRO A 95 1.79 7.29 5.51
CA PRO A 95 1.45 7.18 4.09
C PRO A 95 2.39 6.29 3.27
N GLY A 96 1.83 5.65 2.24
CA GLY A 96 2.55 4.81 1.27
C GLY A 96 1.92 3.43 1.04
N GLY A 97 0.95 3.01 1.86
CA GLY A 97 0.10 1.84 1.59
C GLY A 97 -1.25 2.27 1.05
N LEU A 98 -1.71 1.66 -0.05
CA LEU A 98 -3.00 1.94 -0.68
C LEU A 98 -3.74 0.65 -1.04
N PRO A 99 -5.07 0.57 -0.82
CA PRO A 99 -5.87 -0.55 -1.31
C PRO A 99 -5.95 -0.51 -2.84
N ILE A 100 -6.11 -1.69 -3.44
CA ILE A 100 -6.40 -1.85 -4.87
C ILE A 100 -7.84 -2.35 -4.97
N VAL A 101 -8.70 -1.53 -5.56
CA VAL A 101 -10.13 -1.79 -5.71
C VAL A 101 -10.49 -1.82 -7.19
N ASP A 102 -11.19 -2.87 -7.63
CA ASP A 102 -11.67 -2.98 -9.01
C ASP A 102 -12.85 -2.04 -9.31
N GLU A 103 -13.29 -2.01 -10.57
CA GLU A 103 -14.37 -1.13 -11.03
C GLU A 103 -15.72 -1.41 -10.34
N GLU A 104 -15.91 -2.63 -9.85
CA GLU A 104 -17.08 -3.07 -9.08
C GLU A 104 -17.00 -2.67 -7.60
N GLY A 105 -15.91 -2.04 -7.15
CA GLY A 105 -15.73 -1.62 -5.77
C GLY A 105 -15.22 -2.73 -4.84
N MET A 106 -14.74 -3.84 -5.37
CA MET A 106 -14.22 -4.96 -4.60
C MET A 106 -12.72 -4.79 -4.32
N LEU A 107 -12.33 -5.02 -3.06
CA LEU A 107 -10.93 -5.05 -2.68
C LEU A 107 -10.26 -6.31 -3.26
N ILE A 108 -9.33 -6.13 -4.19
CA ILE A 108 -8.62 -7.22 -4.86
C ILE A 108 -7.17 -7.37 -4.37
N GLY A 109 -6.64 -6.38 -3.65
CA GLY A 109 -5.30 -6.40 -3.08
C GLY A 109 -4.90 -5.07 -2.46
N ALA A 110 -3.61 -4.87 -2.25
CA ALA A 110 -3.04 -3.59 -1.84
C ALA A 110 -1.60 -3.43 -2.33
N ILE A 111 -1.17 -2.18 -2.52
CA ILE A 111 0.22 -1.79 -2.77
C ILE A 111 0.80 -1.12 -1.52
N GLY A 112 2.11 -1.24 -1.33
CA GLY A 112 2.86 -0.51 -0.33
C GLY A 112 4.22 -0.12 -0.86
N VAL A 113 4.61 1.13 -0.60
CA VAL A 113 5.83 1.74 -1.08
C VAL A 113 6.59 2.36 0.08
N SER A 114 7.91 2.18 0.07
CA SER A 114 8.82 2.84 1.01
C SER A 114 10.18 3.07 0.36
N GLY A 115 10.76 4.25 0.59
CA GLY A 115 12.15 4.53 0.22
C GLY A 115 12.54 5.99 0.25
N ASP A 116 11.58 6.91 0.44
CA ASP A 116 11.85 8.35 0.49
C ASP A 116 10.91 9.03 1.51
N THR A 117 10.50 10.29 1.29
CA THR A 117 9.49 10.95 2.11
C THR A 117 8.14 10.24 2.00
N VAL A 118 7.29 10.39 3.02
CA VAL A 118 5.96 9.74 3.02
C VAL A 118 5.06 10.26 1.90
N GLU A 119 5.26 11.50 1.46
CA GLU A 119 4.59 12.09 0.30
C GLU A 119 5.03 11.40 -0.99
N ASN A 120 6.33 11.17 -1.19
CA ASN A 120 6.86 10.47 -2.36
C ASN A 120 6.46 8.99 -2.36
N ASP A 121 6.49 8.33 -1.20
CA ASP A 121 5.97 6.96 -1.03
C ASP A 121 4.50 6.87 -1.49
N HIS A 122 3.65 7.82 -1.06
CA HIS A 122 2.24 7.87 -1.45
C HIS A 122 2.06 8.15 -2.95
N LEU A 123 2.79 9.11 -3.50
CA LEU A 123 2.73 9.45 -4.94
C LEU A 123 3.11 8.25 -5.83
N VAL A 124 4.16 7.52 -5.45
CA VAL A 124 4.59 6.31 -6.17
C VAL A 124 3.56 5.19 -6.01
N ALA A 125 3.02 4.99 -4.82
CA ALA A 125 1.96 4.01 -4.59
C ALA A 125 0.73 4.31 -5.47
N GLN A 126 0.31 5.58 -5.52
CA GLN A 126 -0.83 6.03 -6.30
C GLN A 126 -0.64 5.77 -7.80
N ALA A 127 0.56 6.05 -8.33
CA ALA A 127 0.88 5.76 -9.72
C ALA A 127 0.74 4.26 -10.06
N GLY A 128 1.09 3.38 -9.13
CA GLY A 128 0.87 1.94 -9.26
C GLY A 128 -0.62 1.57 -9.24
N VAL A 129 -1.40 2.06 -8.27
CA VAL A 129 -2.85 1.74 -8.15
C VAL A 129 -3.63 2.12 -9.42
N ASN A 130 -3.33 3.28 -10.01
CA ASN A 130 -4.05 3.83 -11.16
C ASN A 130 -4.04 2.92 -12.42
N VAL A 131 -3.20 1.88 -12.45
CA VAL A 131 -3.17 0.86 -13.51
C VAL A 131 -4.41 -0.03 -13.48
N ALA A 132 -4.81 -0.45 -12.29
CA ALA A 132 -5.66 -1.62 -12.10
C ALA A 132 -6.91 -1.33 -11.26
N GLY A 133 -7.02 -0.11 -10.73
CA GLY A 133 -8.10 0.23 -9.83
C GLY A 133 -8.05 1.65 -9.29
N VAL A 134 -8.87 1.86 -8.27
CA VAL A 134 -8.90 3.09 -7.47
C VAL A 134 -8.50 2.79 -6.02
N CYS A 135 -7.98 3.79 -5.33
CA CYS A 135 -7.63 3.69 -3.91
C CYS A 135 -8.83 4.01 -2.99
N ASP A 136 -9.89 4.60 -3.54
CA ASP A 136 -11.10 4.91 -2.81
C ASP A 136 -12.00 3.67 -2.80
N VAL A 137 -12.18 3.09 -1.62
CA VAL A 137 -13.20 2.07 -1.45
C VAL A 137 -14.56 2.78 -1.37
N PRO A 138 -15.51 2.50 -2.27
CA PRO A 138 -16.87 3.02 -2.12
C PRO A 138 -17.46 2.56 -0.77
N LYS A 139 -18.33 3.38 -0.17
CA LYS A 139 -19.04 3.00 1.07
C LYS A 139 -19.76 1.66 0.87
N HIS A 140 -19.27 0.61 1.52
CA HIS A 140 -19.85 -0.73 1.47
C HIS A 140 -20.68 -0.98 2.74
N PRO A 141 -21.90 -1.55 2.66
CA PRO A 141 -22.80 -1.70 3.81
C PRO A 141 -22.27 -2.60 4.95
N TRP A 142 -21.22 -3.39 4.72
CA TRP A 142 -20.53 -4.19 5.75
C TRP A 142 -19.27 -3.53 6.32
N ARG A 143 -18.94 -2.33 5.86
CA ARG A 143 -17.80 -1.54 6.31
C ARG A 143 -18.36 -0.29 6.99
N THR A 144 -18.87 -0.48 8.21
CA THR A 144 -19.32 0.58 9.12
C THR A 144 -18.18 1.07 9.97
#